data_AF-A0A971SL72-F1
#
_entry.id   AF-A0A971SL72-F1
#
_cell.length_a   1.000
_cell.length_b   1.000
_cell.length_c   1.000
_cell.angle_alpha   90.00
_cell.angle_beta   90.00
_cell.angle_gamma   90.00
#
_symmetry.space_group_name_H-M   'P 1'
#
loop_
_entity.id
_entity.type
_entity.pdbx_description
1 polymer ?
#
loop_
_entity_poly.entity_id
_entity_poly.type
_entity_poly.pdbx_seq_one_letter_code
_entity_poly.pdbx_strand_id
1 'polypeptide(L)'
;MSSGSGLSAVMKRLVRAVMIFICAAAGYQISKIAIEQNWWPSVTLLHPIATTVFIVIISACFGFILAPIFWLSVSKFAQFTESKLQNTSVPELTVSLLGLILGLLLANLIAMPMSRIPGGIGVYIAVLLNVALGYLGLRFFAKRKDDIWSVITNIGDIRLRLPKRKKKNENGEEEKEAGLDVAPEFFYSIPKILDTSAIIDGRIL
;
A
#
# COMPACT_ATOMS: atom_id res chain seq x y z
N MET A 1 -20.34 -9.49 24.85
CA MET A 1 -20.37 -8.68 23.60
C MET A 1 -20.65 -7.18 23.88
N SER A 2 -19.91 -6.51 24.79
CA SER A 2 -20.17 -5.10 25.18
C SER A 2 -19.05 -4.10 24.80
N SER A 3 -17.90 -4.58 24.31
CA SER A 3 -16.73 -3.72 24.08
C SER A 3 -16.79 -2.87 22.78
N GLY A 4 -17.63 -3.23 21.81
CA GLY A 4 -17.65 -2.57 20.49
C GLY A 4 -18.36 -1.21 20.42
N SER A 5 -19.30 -0.92 21.32
CA SER A 5 -20.07 0.33 21.31
C SER A 5 -19.26 1.53 21.81
N GLY A 6 -18.40 1.31 22.80
CA GLY A 6 -17.51 2.35 23.34
C GLY A 6 -16.45 2.80 22.33
N LEU A 7 -15.77 1.85 21.69
CA LEU A 7 -14.69 2.15 20.75
C LEU A 7 -15.18 2.93 19.51
N SER A 8 -16.32 2.56 18.96
CA SER A 8 -16.91 3.26 17.81
C SER A 8 -17.40 4.67 18.17
N ALA A 9 -17.89 4.89 19.40
CA ALA A 9 -18.25 6.21 19.89
C ALA A 9 -17.02 7.11 20.09
N VAL A 10 -15.92 6.56 20.64
CA VAL A 10 -14.65 7.27 20.78
C VAL A 10 -14.09 7.65 19.40
N MET A 11 -14.14 6.73 18.43
CA MET A 11 -13.63 6.98 17.09
C MET A 11 -14.42 8.06 16.33
N LYS A 12 -15.75 8.09 16.48
CA LYS A 12 -16.61 9.18 15.96
C LYS A 12 -16.25 10.54 16.57
N ARG A 13 -16.01 10.59 17.88
CA ARG A 13 -15.59 11.82 18.57
C ARG A 13 -14.24 12.31 18.08
N LEU A 14 -13.29 11.37 17.88
CA LEU A 14 -11.95 11.67 17.39
C LEU A 14 -11.99 12.23 15.95
N VAL A 15 -12.73 11.58 15.04
CA VAL A 15 -12.91 12.09 13.67
C VAL A 15 -13.58 13.46 13.66
N ARG A 16 -14.59 13.70 14.50
CA ARG A 16 -15.22 15.01 14.62
C ARG A 16 -14.23 16.07 15.12
N ALA A 17 -13.42 15.77 16.14
CA ALA A 17 -12.42 16.69 16.67
C ALA A 17 -11.36 17.05 15.62
N VAL A 18 -10.85 16.04 14.89
CA VAL A 18 -9.86 16.25 13.82
C VAL A 18 -10.44 17.09 12.68
N MET A 19 -11.67 16.82 12.24
CA MET A 19 -12.32 17.60 11.17
C MET A 19 -12.53 19.06 11.57
N ILE A 20 -12.97 19.32 12.80
CA ILE A 20 -13.12 20.69 13.30
C ILE A 20 -11.76 21.40 13.34
N PHE A 21 -10.71 20.72 13.79
CA PHE A 21 -9.36 21.27 13.85
C PHE A 21 -8.82 21.63 12.46
N ILE A 22 -8.98 20.73 11.47
CA ILE A 22 -8.55 20.97 10.09
C ILE A 22 -9.34 22.14 9.48
N CYS A 23 -10.67 22.16 9.62
CA CYS A 23 -11.49 23.26 9.10
C CYS A 23 -11.17 24.60 9.79
N ALA A 24 -10.91 24.61 11.10
CA ALA A 24 -10.50 25.82 11.81
C ALA A 24 -9.14 26.32 11.33
N ALA A 25 -8.16 25.42 11.14
CA ALA A 25 -6.84 25.78 10.62
C ALA A 25 -6.90 26.31 9.19
N ALA A 26 -7.68 25.66 8.31
CA ALA A 26 -7.93 26.15 6.95
C ALA A 26 -8.63 27.51 6.96
N GLY A 27 -9.63 27.71 7.82
CA GLY A 27 -10.33 28.98 7.99
C GLY A 27 -9.41 30.12 8.46
N TYR A 28 -8.47 29.81 9.37
CA TYR A 28 -7.45 30.76 9.80
C TYR A 28 -6.52 31.16 8.65
N GLN A 29 -6.09 30.19 7.83
CA GLN A 29 -5.22 30.43 6.69
C GLN A 29 -5.91 31.27 5.60
N ILE A 30 -7.19 30.97 5.33
CA ILE A 30 -8.03 31.76 4.41
C ILE A 30 -8.21 33.18 4.94
N SER A 31 -8.42 33.37 6.25
CA SER A 31 -8.53 34.69 6.85
C SER A 31 -7.26 35.52 6.67
N LYS A 32 -6.07 34.92 6.86
CA LYS A 32 -4.80 35.60 6.66
C LYS A 32 -4.62 36.07 5.21
N ILE A 33 -4.95 35.20 4.25
CA ILE A 33 -4.90 35.52 2.81
C ILE A 33 -5.90 36.65 2.47
N ALA A 34 -7.10 36.62 3.05
CA ALA A 34 -8.12 37.66 2.83
C ALA A 34 -7.69 39.05 3.35
N ILE A 35 -6.96 39.08 4.47
CA ILE A 35 -6.40 40.32 5.03
C ILE A 35 -5.18 40.81 4.21
N GLU A 36 -4.29 39.91 3.80
CA GLU A 36 -3.10 40.25 2.98
C GLU A 36 -3.46 40.80 1.60
N GLN A 37 -4.55 40.32 0.98
CA GLN A 37 -5.04 40.80 -0.33
C GLN A 37 -5.92 42.05 -0.23
N ASN A 38 -6.04 42.65 0.97
CA ASN A 38 -6.77 43.88 1.25
C ASN A 38 -8.22 43.89 0.73
N TRP A 39 -8.89 42.71 0.73
CA TRP A 39 -10.29 42.54 0.30
C TRP A 39 -11.26 43.42 1.10
N TRP A 40 -10.89 43.79 2.33
CA TRP A 40 -11.57 44.80 3.13
C TRP A 40 -10.55 45.84 3.61
N PRO A 41 -10.65 47.12 3.17
CA PRO A 41 -9.79 48.18 3.64
C PRO A 41 -9.93 48.33 5.16
N SER A 42 -8.86 48.04 5.88
CA SER A 42 -8.87 48.06 7.34
C SER A 42 -8.89 49.52 7.84
N VAL A 43 -10.06 49.99 8.29
CA VAL A 43 -10.20 51.36 8.84
C VAL A 43 -9.82 51.45 10.33
N THR A 44 -9.73 50.32 11.06
CA THR A 44 -9.29 50.27 12.48
C THR A 44 -8.59 48.95 12.84
N LEU A 45 -7.71 48.97 13.87
CA LEU A 45 -6.93 47.81 14.36
C LEU A 45 -7.77 46.64 14.93
N LEU A 46 -9.03 46.87 15.29
CA LEU A 46 -9.93 45.85 15.86
C LEU A 46 -10.67 45.01 14.80
N HIS A 47 -10.88 45.58 13.61
CA HIS A 47 -11.59 44.91 12.51
C HIS A 47 -10.94 43.60 12.02
N PRO A 48 -9.61 43.49 11.82
CA PRO A 48 -8.99 42.27 11.31
C PRO A 48 -9.04 41.07 12.28
N ILE A 49 -9.06 41.33 13.58
CA ILE A 49 -9.18 40.29 14.61
C ILE A 49 -10.61 39.76 14.62
N ALA A 50 -11.62 40.65 14.58
CA ALA A 50 -13.02 40.27 14.57
C ALA A 50 -13.41 39.46 13.32
N THR A 51 -12.94 39.85 12.13
CA THR A 51 -13.18 39.10 10.89
C THR A 51 -12.52 37.73 10.91
N THR A 52 -11.30 37.62 11.44
CA THR A 52 -10.61 36.33 11.58
C THR A 52 -11.35 35.39 12.53
N VAL A 53 -11.77 35.88 13.69
CA VAL A 53 -12.54 35.08 14.64
C VAL A 53 -13.87 34.62 14.02
N PHE A 54 -14.56 35.51 13.29
CA PHE A 54 -15.82 35.17 12.63
C PHE A 54 -15.65 34.09 11.55
N ILE A 55 -14.64 34.22 10.68
CA ILE A 55 -14.35 33.23 9.62
C ILE A 55 -13.95 31.88 10.22
N VAL A 56 -13.13 31.88 11.27
CA VAL A 56 -12.73 30.65 11.96
C VAL A 56 -13.92 29.96 12.62
N ILE A 57 -14.82 30.72 13.27
CA ILE A 57 -16.04 30.17 13.89
C ILE A 57 -16.97 29.57 12.83
N ILE A 58 -17.18 30.27 11.71
CA ILE A 58 -18.00 29.76 10.61
C ILE A 58 -17.40 28.48 10.02
N SER A 59 -16.09 28.47 9.76
CA SER A 59 -15.40 27.29 9.22
C SER A 59 -15.45 26.11 10.19
N ALA A 60 -15.26 26.36 11.49
CA ALA A 60 -15.37 25.33 12.54
C ALA A 60 -16.81 24.77 12.65
N CYS A 61 -17.82 25.64 12.53
CA CYS A 61 -19.22 25.22 12.49
C CYS A 61 -19.51 24.34 11.28
N PHE A 62 -18.96 24.69 10.12
CA PHE A 62 -19.02 23.88 8.91
C PHE A 62 -18.36 22.50 9.12
N GLY A 63 -17.17 22.47 9.73
CA GLY A 63 -16.48 21.23 10.10
C GLY A 63 -17.30 20.33 11.03
N PHE A 64 -18.06 20.91 11.96
CA PHE A 64 -18.95 20.15 12.86
C PHE A 64 -20.10 19.47 12.10
N ILE A 65 -20.67 20.14 11.08
CA ILE A 65 -21.74 19.62 10.22
C ILE A 65 -21.22 18.61 9.19
N LEU A 66 -20.01 18.80 8.66
CA LEU A 66 -19.38 17.85 7.73
C LEU A 66 -18.91 16.57 8.43
N ALA A 67 -18.53 16.63 9.70
CA ALA A 67 -18.03 15.50 10.47
C ALA A 67 -18.94 14.23 10.43
N PRO A 68 -20.25 14.29 10.68
CA PRO A 68 -21.11 13.11 10.59
C PRO A 68 -21.20 12.52 9.18
N ILE A 69 -21.21 13.37 8.15
CA ILE A 69 -21.25 12.93 6.74
C ILE A 69 -19.94 12.23 6.39
N PHE A 70 -18.81 12.80 6.81
CA PHE A 70 -17.50 12.23 6.60
C PHE A 70 -17.35 10.87 7.28
N TRP A 71 -17.80 10.75 8.54
CA TRP A 71 -17.79 9.46 9.25
C TRP A 71 -18.60 8.40 8.50
N LEU A 72 -19.78 8.76 8.00
CA LEU A 72 -20.62 7.84 7.24
C LEU A 72 -19.93 7.38 5.95
N SER A 73 -19.28 8.32 5.25
CA SER A 73 -18.58 8.06 4.01
C SER A 73 -17.34 7.17 4.24
N VAL A 74 -16.55 7.46 5.27
CA VAL A 74 -15.39 6.64 5.67
C VAL A 74 -15.84 5.24 6.08
N SER A 75 -16.91 5.11 6.85
CA SER A 75 -17.43 3.81 7.27
C SER A 75 -17.94 2.98 6.08
N LYS A 76 -18.64 3.61 5.12
CA LYS A 76 -19.07 2.93 3.89
C LYS A 76 -17.87 2.51 3.03
N PHE A 77 -16.87 3.38 2.92
CA PHE A 77 -15.66 3.08 2.16
C PHE A 77 -14.83 1.96 2.83
N ALA A 78 -14.76 1.96 4.16
CA ALA A 78 -14.13 0.91 4.94
C ALA A 78 -14.86 -0.42 4.73
N GLN A 79 -16.18 -0.47 4.84
CA GLN A 79 -16.97 -1.68 4.57
C GLN A 79 -16.83 -2.17 3.14
N PHE A 80 -16.81 -1.26 2.16
CA PHE A 80 -16.60 -1.60 0.76
C PHE A 80 -15.19 -2.15 0.50
N THR A 81 -14.18 -1.54 1.12
CA THR A 81 -12.79 -1.99 1.05
C THR A 81 -12.65 -3.34 1.73
N GLU A 82 -13.21 -3.52 2.93
CA GLU A 82 -13.20 -4.77 3.69
C GLU A 82 -13.88 -5.90 2.92
N SER A 83 -15.05 -5.64 2.32
CA SER A 83 -15.76 -6.60 1.47
C SER A 83 -14.92 -7.00 0.24
N LYS A 84 -14.18 -6.07 -0.36
CA LYS A 84 -13.25 -6.40 -1.46
C LYS A 84 -12.01 -7.13 -0.97
N LEU A 85 -11.43 -6.72 0.16
CA LEU A 85 -10.18 -7.27 0.69
C LEU A 85 -10.38 -8.69 1.21
N GLN A 86 -11.52 -8.99 1.84
CA GLN A 86 -11.86 -10.34 2.30
C GLN A 86 -12.04 -11.33 1.15
N ASN A 87 -12.45 -10.87 -0.03
CA ASN A 87 -12.58 -11.69 -1.22
C ASN A 87 -11.31 -11.76 -2.07
N THR A 88 -10.25 -11.01 -1.71
CA THR A 88 -8.99 -10.98 -2.46
C THR A 88 -7.98 -11.89 -1.79
N SER A 89 -7.42 -12.85 -2.54
CA SER A 89 -6.42 -13.78 -2.01
C SER A 89 -5.07 -13.08 -1.79
N VAL A 90 -4.27 -13.54 -0.82
CA VAL A 90 -2.92 -13.00 -0.54
C VAL A 90 -2.01 -13.01 -1.80
N PRO A 91 -2.02 -14.05 -2.66
CA PRO A 91 -1.31 -14.04 -3.93
C PRO A 91 -1.73 -12.91 -4.86
N GLU A 92 -3.03 -12.63 -4.96
CA GLU A 92 -3.55 -11.55 -5.81
C GLU A 92 -3.06 -10.18 -5.37
N LEU A 93 -3.06 -9.92 -4.06
CA LEU A 93 -2.53 -8.68 -3.49
C LEU A 93 -1.04 -8.52 -3.79
N THR A 94 -0.27 -9.60 -3.61
CA THR A 94 1.18 -9.60 -3.80
C THR A 94 1.54 -9.35 -5.26
N VAL A 95 0.88 -10.06 -6.19
CA VAL A 95 1.10 -9.89 -7.63
C VAL A 95 0.67 -8.51 -8.12
N SER A 96 -0.47 -8.01 -7.64
CA SER A 96 -0.96 -6.67 -7.99
C SER A 96 -0.05 -5.57 -7.46
N LEU A 97 0.51 -5.74 -6.26
CA LEU A 97 1.46 -4.82 -5.66
C LEU A 97 2.78 -4.79 -6.44
N LEU A 98 3.27 -5.96 -6.87
CA LEU A 98 4.43 -6.03 -7.78
C LEU A 98 4.16 -5.28 -9.09
N GLY A 99 2.99 -5.48 -9.68
CA GLY A 99 2.56 -4.74 -10.88
C GLY A 99 2.48 -3.23 -10.66
N LEU A 100 2.00 -2.79 -9.49
CA LEU A 100 1.96 -1.38 -9.11
C LEU A 100 3.38 -0.80 -9.01
N ILE A 101 4.29 -1.48 -8.30
CA ILE A 101 5.68 -1.05 -8.13
C ILE A 101 6.37 -0.94 -9.49
N LEU A 102 6.23 -1.97 -10.33
CA LEU A 102 6.80 -1.98 -11.68
C LEU A 102 6.18 -0.87 -12.56
N GLY A 103 4.86 -0.65 -12.47
CA GLY A 103 4.18 0.43 -13.17
C GLY A 103 4.67 1.82 -12.76
N LEU A 104 4.86 2.06 -11.46
CA LEU A 104 5.43 3.31 -10.95
C LEU A 104 6.89 3.49 -11.35
N LEU A 105 7.68 2.42 -11.35
CA LEU A 105 9.08 2.47 -11.76
C LEU A 105 9.20 2.85 -13.24
N LEU A 106 8.40 2.22 -14.10
CA LEU A 106 8.30 2.58 -15.52
C LEU A 106 7.81 4.01 -15.70
N ALA A 107 6.81 4.42 -14.93
CA ALA A 107 6.28 5.78 -15.00
C ALA A 107 7.31 6.83 -14.61
N ASN A 108 8.07 6.58 -13.54
CA ASN A 108 9.10 7.50 -13.07
C ASN A 108 10.26 7.59 -14.08
N LEU A 109 10.59 6.48 -14.76
CA LEU A 109 11.60 6.47 -15.81
C LEU A 109 11.18 7.36 -17.00
N ILE A 110 9.91 7.33 -17.39
CA ILE A 110 9.35 8.19 -18.46
C ILE A 110 9.13 9.63 -17.96
N ALA A 111 8.80 9.81 -16.69
CA ALA A 111 8.58 11.12 -16.09
C ALA A 111 9.88 11.94 -16.00
N MET A 112 11.03 11.30 -15.79
CA MET A 112 12.33 11.96 -15.65
C MET A 112 12.73 12.84 -16.86
N PRO A 113 12.61 12.42 -18.14
CA PRO A 113 12.83 13.30 -19.28
C PRO A 113 11.68 14.32 -19.45
N MET A 114 10.45 13.93 -19.11
CA MET A 114 9.26 14.78 -19.31
C MET A 114 9.22 15.96 -18.32
N SER A 115 9.73 15.80 -17.11
CA SER A 115 9.79 16.84 -16.08
C SER A 115 10.84 17.91 -16.37
N ARG A 116 11.74 17.68 -17.33
CA ARG A 116 12.77 18.65 -17.76
C ARG A 116 12.24 19.71 -18.73
N ILE A 117 10.98 19.60 -19.17
CA ILE A 117 10.34 20.60 -20.02
C ILE A 117 10.14 21.89 -19.19
N PRO A 118 10.75 23.03 -19.57
CA PRO A 118 10.57 24.29 -18.88
C PRO A 118 9.12 24.77 -19.01
N GLY A 119 8.55 25.32 -17.92
CA GLY A 119 7.19 25.86 -17.89
C GLY A 119 6.21 25.22 -16.88
N GLY A 120 6.68 24.34 -15.99
CA GLY A 120 5.88 23.75 -14.90
C GLY A 120 4.85 22.69 -15.34
N ILE A 121 4.44 22.70 -16.61
CA ILE A 121 3.53 21.72 -17.24
C ILE A 121 4.11 20.29 -17.16
N GLY A 122 5.43 20.15 -17.29
CA GLY A 122 6.12 18.86 -17.20
C GLY A 122 5.90 18.14 -15.88
N VAL A 123 5.75 18.87 -14.77
CA VAL A 123 5.49 18.28 -13.44
C VAL A 123 4.07 17.71 -13.38
N TYR A 124 3.08 18.44 -13.87
CA TYR A 124 1.70 17.97 -13.91
C TYR A 124 1.55 16.72 -14.80
N ILE A 125 2.19 16.72 -15.97
CA ILE A 125 2.20 15.56 -16.87
C ILE A 125 2.88 14.37 -16.19
N ALA A 126 4.05 14.58 -15.56
CA ALA A 126 4.77 13.52 -14.85
C ALA A 126 3.94 12.88 -13.73
N VAL A 127 3.23 13.69 -12.93
CA VAL A 127 2.34 13.17 -11.87
C VAL A 127 1.19 12.39 -12.48
N LEU A 128 0.55 12.92 -13.52
CA LEU A 128 -0.56 12.25 -14.18
C LEU A 128 -0.13 10.91 -14.81
N LEU A 129 1.08 10.87 -15.37
CA LEU A 129 1.68 9.65 -15.91
C LEU A 129 1.93 8.59 -14.84
N ASN A 130 2.46 8.98 -13.68
CA ASN A 130 2.66 8.09 -12.53
C ASN A 130 1.36 7.44 -12.07
N VAL A 131 0.31 8.24 -11.91
CA VAL A 131 -1.00 7.73 -11.49
C VAL A 131 -1.58 6.79 -12.56
N ALA A 132 -1.52 7.19 -13.84
CA ALA A 132 -2.06 6.39 -14.94
C ALA A 132 -1.35 5.05 -15.08
N LEU A 133 -0.01 5.05 -15.16
CA LEU A 133 0.80 3.84 -15.33
C LEU A 133 0.79 2.95 -14.09
N GLY A 134 0.78 3.52 -12.89
CA GLY A 134 0.61 2.75 -11.65
C GLY A 134 -0.72 2.00 -11.61
N TYR A 135 -1.81 2.68 -11.96
CA TYR A 135 -3.13 2.05 -12.02
C TYR A 135 -3.21 0.97 -13.13
N LEU A 136 -2.62 1.23 -14.30
CA LEU A 136 -2.54 0.26 -15.39
C LEU A 136 -1.74 -0.98 -14.98
N GLY A 137 -0.58 -0.80 -14.34
CA GLY A 137 0.25 -1.89 -13.82
C GLY A 137 -0.52 -2.75 -12.82
N LEU A 138 -1.16 -2.12 -11.83
CA LEU A 138 -2.00 -2.81 -10.87
C LEU A 138 -3.13 -3.59 -11.55
N ARG A 139 -3.89 -2.97 -12.47
CA ARG A 139 -5.04 -3.61 -13.13
C ARG A 139 -4.63 -4.76 -14.05
N PHE A 140 -3.50 -4.62 -14.75
CA PHE A 140 -2.98 -5.65 -15.65
C PHE A 140 -2.53 -6.89 -14.88
N PHE A 141 -1.76 -6.69 -13.80
CA PHE A 141 -1.26 -7.79 -12.96
C PHE A 141 -2.37 -8.45 -12.15
N ALA A 142 -3.35 -7.68 -11.66
CA ALA A 142 -4.53 -8.23 -10.99
C ALA A 142 -5.32 -9.19 -11.90
N LYS A 143 -5.45 -8.87 -13.20
CA LYS A 143 -6.16 -9.71 -14.17
C LYS A 143 -5.42 -11.01 -14.53
N ARG A 144 -4.09 -11.02 -14.44
CA ARG A 144 -3.24 -12.18 -14.76
C ARG A 144 -2.58 -12.76 -13.50
N LYS A 145 -3.25 -12.63 -12.35
CA LYS A 145 -2.71 -13.02 -11.04
C LYS A 145 -2.22 -14.46 -10.99
N ASP A 146 -2.99 -15.39 -11.57
CA ASP A 146 -2.70 -16.83 -11.48
C ASP A 146 -1.48 -17.21 -12.33
N ASP A 147 -1.40 -16.67 -13.56
CA ASP A 147 -0.24 -16.84 -14.45
C ASP A 147 1.04 -16.33 -13.78
N ILE A 148 0.99 -15.11 -13.24
CA ILE A 148 2.18 -14.45 -12.68
C ILE A 148 2.61 -15.11 -11.37
N TRP A 149 1.65 -15.55 -10.55
CA TRP A 149 1.95 -16.30 -9.34
C TRP A 149 2.70 -17.61 -9.65
N SER A 150 2.23 -18.36 -10.65
CA SER A 150 2.90 -19.60 -11.08
C SER A 150 4.34 -19.36 -11.56
N VAL A 151 4.61 -18.26 -12.27
CA VAL A 151 5.96 -17.91 -12.73
C VAL A 151 6.87 -17.55 -11.56
N ILE A 152 6.37 -16.81 -10.58
CA ILE A 152 7.13 -16.43 -9.38
C ILE A 152 7.51 -17.65 -8.55
N THR A 153 6.57 -18.58 -8.31
CA THR A 153 6.85 -19.81 -7.56
C THR A 153 7.86 -20.70 -8.30
N ASN A 154 7.69 -20.86 -9.61
CA ASN A 154 8.60 -21.67 -10.43
C ASN A 154 10.03 -21.09 -10.48
N ILE A 155 10.18 -19.75 -10.50
CA ILE A 155 11.49 -19.09 -10.44
C ILE A 155 12.14 -19.26 -9.06
N GLY A 156 11.35 -19.22 -7.99
CA GLY A 156 11.82 -19.49 -6.62
C GLY A 156 12.41 -20.88 -6.48
N ASP A 157 11.74 -21.90 -7.03
CA ASP A 157 12.20 -23.29 -7.01
C ASP A 157 13.47 -23.50 -7.84
N ILE A 158 13.61 -22.81 -8.97
CA ILE A 158 14.83 -22.85 -9.78
C ILE A 158 16.02 -22.23 -9.02
N ARG A 159 15.80 -21.15 -8.26
CA ARG A 159 16.85 -20.56 -7.41
C ARG A 159 17.25 -21.46 -6.23
N LEU A 160 16.32 -22.23 -5.68
CA LEU A 160 16.61 -23.22 -4.63
C LEU A 160 17.33 -24.47 -5.15
N ARG A 161 17.21 -24.76 -6.45
CA ARG A 161 17.91 -25.85 -7.14
C ARG A 161 19.32 -25.50 -7.63
N LEU A 162 19.81 -24.27 -7.39
CA LEU A 162 21.23 -23.98 -7.60
C LEU A 162 22.04 -24.78 -6.57
N PRO A 163 22.88 -25.75 -6.99
CA PRO A 163 23.71 -26.48 -6.05
C PRO A 163 24.63 -25.46 -5.39
N LYS A 164 24.43 -25.20 -4.09
CA LYS A 164 25.40 -24.49 -3.26
C LYS A 164 26.75 -25.18 -3.49
N ARG A 165 27.62 -24.52 -4.26
CA ARG A 165 28.97 -24.98 -4.56
C ARG A 165 29.69 -25.18 -3.23
N LYS A 166 29.77 -26.45 -2.76
CA LYS A 166 30.53 -26.82 -1.56
C LYS A 166 31.95 -26.29 -1.74
N LYS A 167 32.31 -25.28 -0.95
CA LYS A 167 33.67 -24.79 -0.84
C LYS A 167 34.42 -25.84 -0.02
N LYS A 168 35.26 -26.63 -0.69
CA LYS A 168 36.13 -27.64 -0.08
C LYS A 168 37.21 -26.91 0.70
N ASN A 169 37.14 -26.94 2.03
CA ASN A 169 38.27 -26.64 2.92
C ASN A 169 38.78 -27.96 3.53
N GLU A 170 40.09 -28.03 3.73
CA GLU A 170 40.89 -29.25 3.89
C GLU A 170 40.94 -29.87 5.29
N ASN A 171 39.98 -29.64 6.19
CA ASN A 171 39.98 -30.34 7.48
C ASN A 171 38.58 -30.88 7.77
N GLY A 172 38.49 -32.20 7.84
CA GLY A 172 37.25 -32.97 7.86
C GLY A 172 36.57 -32.97 9.22
N GLU A 173 35.74 -31.97 9.48
CA GLU A 173 34.73 -31.99 10.54
C GLU A 173 33.40 -31.49 9.97
N GLU A 174 32.39 -32.36 9.98
CA GLU A 174 31.02 -32.04 9.58
C GLU A 174 30.30 -31.38 10.77
N GLU A 175 30.21 -30.05 10.76
CA GLU A 175 29.30 -29.34 11.66
C GLU A 175 27.85 -29.51 11.19
N LYS A 176 27.05 -30.21 11.99
CA LYS A 176 25.59 -30.31 11.84
C LYS A 176 24.95 -29.00 12.26
N GLU A 177 24.69 -28.11 11.31
CA GLU A 177 23.76 -27.00 11.53
C GLU A 177 22.31 -27.50 11.41
N ALA A 178 21.57 -27.41 12.51
CA ALA A 178 20.14 -27.66 12.60
C ALA A 178 19.37 -26.62 11.77
N GLY A 179 19.00 -27.00 10.55
CA GLY A 179 18.12 -26.23 9.69
C GLY A 179 16.66 -26.43 10.09
N LEU A 180 15.96 -25.31 10.29
CA LEU A 180 14.54 -25.20 10.55
C LEU A 180 13.72 -25.81 9.39
N ASP A 181 13.18 -27.00 9.62
CA ASP A 181 12.24 -27.67 8.73
C ASP A 181 10.91 -26.91 8.68
N VAL A 182 10.73 -26.07 7.66
CA VAL A 182 9.40 -25.69 7.18
C VAL A 182 9.40 -25.87 5.66
N ALA A 183 9.25 -27.13 5.24
CA ALA A 183 8.92 -27.46 3.86
C ALA A 183 7.39 -27.37 3.69
N PRO A 184 6.85 -26.58 2.74
CA PRO A 184 5.52 -26.85 2.23
C PRO A 184 5.62 -28.07 1.31
N GLU A 185 4.85 -29.09 1.65
CA GLU A 185 4.77 -30.35 0.92
C GLU A 185 4.40 -30.13 -0.56
N PHE A 186 5.35 -30.35 -1.45
CA PHE A 186 5.07 -30.79 -2.82
C PHE A 186 6.01 -31.94 -3.15
N PHE A 187 5.41 -33.08 -3.47
CA PHE A 187 6.02 -34.38 -3.72
C PHE A 187 7.24 -34.28 -4.65
N TYR A 188 8.44 -34.46 -4.07
CA TYR A 188 9.60 -34.94 -4.81
C TYR A 188 9.80 -36.40 -4.39
N SER A 189 9.31 -37.33 -5.20
CA SER A 189 9.71 -38.73 -5.10
C SER A 189 11.22 -38.80 -5.36
N ILE A 190 12.01 -38.80 -4.29
CA ILE A 190 13.44 -39.10 -4.36
C ILE A 190 13.53 -40.51 -4.94
N PRO A 191 14.13 -40.72 -6.13
CA PRO A 191 14.37 -42.07 -6.61
C PRO A 191 15.34 -42.71 -5.61
N LYS A 192 14.81 -43.59 -4.78
CA LYS A 192 15.60 -44.33 -3.81
C LYS A 192 16.46 -45.27 -4.64
N ILE A 193 17.76 -44.96 -4.71
CA ILE A 193 18.72 -45.78 -5.45
C ILE A 193 18.79 -47.10 -4.70
N LEU A 194 18.12 -48.09 -5.26
CA LEU A 194 18.11 -49.46 -4.79
C LEU A 194 19.21 -50.18 -5.55
N ASP A 195 20.05 -50.93 -4.84
CA ASP A 195 21.02 -51.81 -5.49
C ASP A 195 20.29 -52.74 -6.45
N THR A 196 20.90 -53.02 -7.60
CA THR A 196 20.32 -53.89 -8.64
C THR A 196 20.00 -55.29 -8.10
N SER A 197 20.67 -55.73 -7.02
CA SER A 197 20.36 -56.97 -6.29
C SER A 197 18.94 -56.97 -5.72
N ALA A 198 18.45 -55.85 -5.20
CA ALA A 198 17.11 -55.76 -4.60
C ALA A 198 15.99 -55.84 -5.65
N ILE A 199 16.25 -55.39 -6.87
CA ILE A 199 15.31 -55.46 -8.01
C ILE A 199 15.29 -56.88 -8.61
N ILE A 200 16.46 -57.54 -8.73
CA ILE A 200 16.54 -58.90 -9.28
C ILE A 200 15.94 -59.94 -8.32
N ASP A 201 16.06 -59.73 -7.00
CA ASP A 201 15.54 -60.66 -5.99
C ASP A 201 14.03 -60.48 -5.70
N GLY A 202 13.32 -59.60 -6.43
CA GLY A 202 11.86 -59.47 -6.40
C GLY A 202 11.24 -59.03 -5.06
N ARG A 203 12.04 -58.53 -4.12
CA ARG A 203 11.59 -58.19 -2.75
C ARG A 203 10.81 -56.88 -2.64
N ILE A 204 10.77 -56.10 -3.72
CA ILE A 204 10.17 -54.77 -3.79
C ILE A 204 9.31 -54.69 -5.06
N LEU A 205 8.21 -55.45 -5.06
CA LEU A 205 7.09 -55.31 -5.99
C LEU A 205 5.82 -55.05 -5.17
#